data_AF-A0A356V5S8-F1
#
_entry.id   AF-A0A356V5S8-F1
#
_cell.length_a   1.000
_cell.length_b   1.000
_cell.length_c   1.000
_cell.angle_alpha   90.00
_cell.angle_beta   90.00
_cell.angle_gamma   90.00
#
_symmetry.space_group_name_H-M   'P 1'
#
loop_
_entity.id
_entity.type
_entity.pdbx_description
1 polymer ?
#
loop_
_entity_poly.entity_id
_entity_poly.type
_entity_poly.pdbx_seq_one_letter_code
_entity_poly.pdbx_strand_id
1 'polypeptide(L)'
;GNHAQRTAQMLGIKMPAIPVEHQFIVTDVDPALQEFRKTNPEHPVIRDADAQSYVREERGGWILGVYEKEAPACFERGVPDSFRADLFPLALERIE
;
A
#
# COMPACT_ATOMS: atom_id res chain seq x y z
N GLY A 1 -7.28 11.65 0.16
CA GLY A 1 -7.57 10.64 1.20
C GLY A 1 -8.95 10.07 1.00
N ASN A 2 -9.29 8.99 1.71
CA ASN A 2 -10.48 8.17 1.43
C ASN A 2 -11.82 8.92 1.57
N HIS A 3 -11.84 10.05 2.30
CA HIS A 3 -13.03 10.89 2.50
C HIS A 3 -13.29 11.94 1.39
N ALA A 4 -12.51 11.97 0.31
CA ALA A 4 -12.65 12.99 -0.74
C ALA A 4 -14.09 13.08 -1.33
N GLN A 5 -14.78 11.95 -1.48
CA GLN A 5 -16.17 11.92 -1.96
C GLN A 5 -17.13 12.62 -1.00
N ARG A 6 -16.98 12.42 0.32
CA ARG A 6 -17.80 13.06 1.35
C ARG A 6 -17.64 14.58 1.32
N THR A 7 -16.41 15.07 1.21
CA THR A 7 -16.15 16.51 1.10
C THR A 7 -16.73 17.09 -0.19
N ALA A 8 -16.61 16.38 -1.32
CA ALA A 8 -17.18 16.84 -2.59
C ALA A 8 -18.71 16.95 -2.56
N GLN A 9 -19.40 16.02 -1.90
CA GLN A 9 -20.85 16.06 -1.72
C GLN A 9 -21.32 17.32 -0.98
N MET A 10 -20.58 17.79 0.03
CA MET A 10 -20.90 19.03 0.77
C MET A 10 -20.90 20.28 -0.12
N LEU A 11 -20.22 20.23 -1.27
CA LEU A 11 -20.10 21.32 -2.24
C LEU A 11 -20.94 21.08 -3.50
N GLY A 12 -21.71 19.99 -3.57
CA GLY A 12 -22.46 19.61 -4.77
C GLY A 12 -21.58 19.20 -5.95
N ILE A 13 -20.34 18.77 -5.70
CA ILE A 13 -19.36 18.39 -6.73
C ILE A 13 -19.36 16.87 -6.90
N LYS A 14 -19.34 16.41 -8.16
CA LYS A 14 -19.07 14.99 -8.47
C LYS A 14 -17.59 14.69 -8.31
N MET A 15 -17.24 13.70 -7.48
CA MET A 15 -15.87 13.21 -7.31
C MET A 15 -15.61 11.99 -8.21
N PRO A 16 -14.72 12.06 -9.22
CA PRO A 16 -14.41 10.94 -10.11
C PRO A 16 -13.26 10.07 -9.56
N ALA A 17 -13.24 9.81 -8.25
CA ALA A 17 -12.20 9.01 -7.60
C ALA A 17 -12.83 8.06 -6.57
N ILE A 18 -12.35 6.81 -6.55
CA ILE A 18 -12.80 5.75 -5.65
C ILE A 18 -11.58 5.21 -4.88
N PRO A 19 -11.67 5.01 -3.54
CA PRO A 19 -10.65 4.28 -2.81
C PRO A 19 -10.52 2.84 -3.33
N VAL A 20 -9.30 2.32 -3.33
CA VAL A 20 -8.99 0.93 -3.70
C VAL A 20 -8.17 0.30 -2.60
N GLU A 21 -8.31 -1.01 -2.42
CA GLU A 21 -7.44 -1.76 -1.53
C GLU A 21 -6.03 -1.87 -2.11
N HIS A 22 -5.01 -1.80 -1.25
CA HIS A 22 -3.61 -2.02 -1.60
C HIS A 22 -2.92 -2.67 -0.42
N GLN A 23 -2.04 -3.65 -0.68
CA GLN A 23 -1.33 -4.39 0.35
C GLN A 23 0.18 -4.38 0.13
N PHE A 24 0.90 -4.54 1.24
CA PHE A 24 2.34 -4.70 1.26
C PHE A 24 2.74 -5.73 2.32
N ILE A 25 3.84 -6.42 2.07
CA ILE A 25 4.44 -7.42 2.95
C ILE A 25 5.65 -6.77 3.60
N VAL A 26 5.71 -6.81 4.93
CA VAL A 26 6.91 -6.42 5.69
C VAL A 26 7.58 -7.71 6.15
N THR A 27 8.86 -7.87 5.83
CA THR A 27 9.63 -9.03 6.26
C THR A 27 10.21 -8.82 7.65
N ASP A 28 10.62 -9.91 8.28
CA ASP A 28 11.56 -9.85 9.40
C ASP A 28 12.92 -9.31 8.94
N VAL A 29 13.81 -9.12 9.92
CA VAL A 29 15.19 -8.68 9.69
C VAL A 29 15.91 -9.64 8.74
N ASP A 30 16.51 -9.08 7.69
CA ASP A 30 17.35 -9.80 6.75
C ASP A 30 18.83 -9.66 7.17
N PRO A 31 19.50 -10.76 7.60
CA PRO A 31 20.90 -10.71 8.00
C PRO A 31 21.84 -10.20 6.91
N ALA A 32 21.55 -10.50 5.64
CA ALA A 32 22.37 -10.06 4.51
C ALA A 32 22.25 -8.55 4.32
N LEU A 33 21.03 -8.02 4.46
CA LEU A 33 20.80 -6.57 4.44
C LEU A 33 21.53 -5.87 5.60
N GLN A 34 21.45 -6.41 6.81
CA GLN A 34 22.17 -5.81 7.95
C GLN A 34 23.68 -5.81 7.76
N GLU A 35 24.23 -6.90 7.22
CA GLU A 35 25.66 -6.96 6.88
C GLU A 35 26.04 -5.90 5.85
N PHE A 36 25.25 -5.77 4.77
CA PHE A 36 25.46 -4.77 3.74
C PHE A 36 25.48 -3.35 4.32
N ARG A 37 24.52 -3.01 5.19
CA ARG A 37 24.38 -1.67 5.78
C ARG A 37 25.50 -1.27 6.75
N LYS A 38 26.36 -2.19 7.17
CA LYS A 38 27.55 -1.86 7.98
C LYS A 38 28.54 -0.97 7.23
N THR A 39 28.62 -1.12 5.90
CA THR A 39 29.62 -0.44 5.07
C THR A 39 29.01 0.33 3.89
N ASN A 40 27.71 0.15 3.63
CA ASN A 40 27.02 0.74 2.49
C ASN A 40 25.82 1.60 2.92
N PRO A 41 25.44 2.62 2.12
CA PRO A 41 24.23 3.41 2.34
C PRO A 41 22.95 2.58 2.11
N GLU A 42 21.79 3.19 2.38
CA GLU A 42 20.49 2.58 2.13
C GLU A 42 20.30 2.30 0.64
N HIS A 43 19.73 1.15 0.30
CA HIS A 43 19.33 0.86 -1.07
C HIS A 43 18.29 1.88 -1.54
N PRO A 44 18.35 2.30 -2.81
CA PRO A 44 17.26 3.09 -3.38
C PRO A 44 15.95 2.30 -3.36
N VAL A 45 14.83 3.01 -3.36
CA VAL A 45 13.53 2.39 -3.60
C VAL A 45 13.51 1.83 -5.03
N ILE A 46 13.24 0.54 -5.17
CA ILE A 46 13.19 -0.14 -6.47
C ILE A 46 11.73 -0.28 -6.89
N ARG A 47 11.47 -0.08 -8.18
CA ARG A 47 10.20 -0.40 -8.81
C ARG A 47 10.46 -1.32 -9.99
N ASP A 48 9.74 -2.44 -10.02
CA ASP A 48 9.67 -3.32 -11.17
C ASP A 48 8.33 -3.09 -11.86
N ALA A 49 8.37 -2.55 -13.08
CA ALA A 49 7.17 -2.25 -13.84
C ALA A 49 6.54 -3.51 -14.44
N ASP A 50 7.35 -4.50 -14.80
CA ASP A 50 6.90 -5.74 -15.43
C ASP A 50 6.20 -6.62 -14.38
N ALA A 51 6.78 -6.70 -13.18
CA ALA A 51 6.16 -7.36 -12.03
C ALA A 51 5.14 -6.49 -11.29
N GLN A 52 4.88 -5.26 -11.75
CA GLN A 52 3.98 -4.29 -11.14
C GLN A 52 4.17 -4.17 -9.62
N SER A 53 5.41 -3.99 -9.16
CA SER A 53 5.73 -4.00 -7.72
C SER A 53 6.79 -2.97 -7.34
N TYR A 54 6.94 -2.73 -6.03
CA TYR A 54 8.02 -1.93 -5.47
C TYR A 54 8.59 -2.58 -4.22
N VAL A 55 9.88 -2.36 -3.96
CA VAL A 55 10.55 -2.81 -2.74
C VAL A 55 11.48 -1.73 -2.19
N ARG A 56 11.58 -1.65 -0.87
CA ARG A 56 12.56 -0.81 -0.16
C ARG A 56 12.96 -1.44 1.17
N GLU A 57 14.03 -0.94 1.77
CA GLU A 57 14.40 -1.30 3.13
C GLU A 57 13.33 -0.84 4.14
N GLU A 58 13.07 -1.65 5.16
CA GLU A 58 12.22 -1.30 6.31
C GLU A 58 12.75 -2.01 7.55
N ARG A 59 13.21 -1.25 8.56
CA ARG A 59 13.62 -1.76 9.89
C ARG A 59 14.64 -2.92 9.86
N GLY A 60 15.54 -2.94 8.88
CA GLY A 60 16.55 -4.00 8.72
C GLY A 60 16.05 -5.24 7.98
N GLY A 61 14.82 -5.21 7.48
CA GLY A 61 14.28 -6.13 6.48
C GLY A 61 13.79 -5.34 5.26
N TRP A 62 12.76 -5.86 4.61
CA TRP A 62 12.20 -5.32 3.38
C TRP A 62 10.70 -5.05 3.52
N ILE A 63 10.21 -4.08 2.76
CA ILE A 63 8.78 -3.91 2.50
C ILE A 63 8.54 -4.00 1.00
N LEU A 64 7.70 -4.95 0.60
CA LEU A 64 7.32 -5.24 -0.78
C LEU A 64 5.84 -4.90 -0.96
N GLY A 65 5.52 -4.02 -1.90
CA GLY A 65 4.14 -3.76 -2.30
C GLY A 65 3.91 -4.20 -3.73
N VAL A 66 2.77 -4.84 -3.99
CA VAL A 66 2.39 -5.36 -5.31
C VAL A 66 1.11 -4.66 -5.77
N TYR A 67 1.06 -4.26 -7.04
CA TYR A 67 -0.12 -3.70 -7.67
C TYR A 67 -0.90 -4.81 -8.34
N GLU A 68 -1.97 -5.24 -7.69
CA GLU A 68 -2.81 -6.32 -8.18
C GLU A 68 -3.70 -5.87 -9.33
N LYS A 69 -3.87 -6.75 -10.33
CA LYS A 69 -4.69 -6.47 -11.51
C LYS A 69 -6.16 -6.22 -11.17
N GLU A 70 -6.69 -6.93 -10.18
CA GLU A 70 -8.10 -6.89 -9.78
C GLU A 70 -8.29 -6.33 -8.36
N ALA A 71 -7.48 -5.33 -7.97
CA ALA A 71 -7.60 -4.67 -6.68
C ALA A 71 -9.04 -4.13 -6.45
N PRO A 72 -9.73 -4.52 -5.36
CA PRO A 72 -11.10 -4.11 -5.09
C PRO A 72 -11.22 -2.60 -4.88
N ALA A 73 -12.22 -2.01 -5.51
CA ALA A 73 -12.74 -0.72 -5.09
C ALA A 73 -13.42 -0.86 -3.73
N CYS A 74 -13.22 0.11 -2.85
CA CYS A 74 -13.84 0.13 -1.54
C CYS A 74 -14.53 1.48 -1.28
N PHE A 75 -15.44 1.49 -0.31
CA PHE A 75 -16.16 2.70 0.12
C PHE A 75 -16.97 3.41 -0.98
N GLU A 76 -17.58 2.66 -1.92
CA GLU A 76 -18.44 3.22 -2.98
C GLU A 76 -19.55 4.14 -2.48
N ARG A 77 -20.03 3.90 -1.26
CA ARG A 77 -21.10 4.66 -0.60
C ARG A 77 -20.59 5.57 0.51
N GLY A 78 -19.29 5.87 0.50
CA GLY A 78 -18.60 6.62 1.53
C GLY A 78 -17.91 5.72 2.56
N VAL A 79 -16.93 6.31 3.23
CA VAL A 79 -16.16 5.67 4.30
C VAL A 79 -17.01 5.64 5.58
N PRO A 80 -17.14 4.50 6.27
CA PRO A 80 -17.83 4.41 7.57
C PRO A 80 -17.23 5.37 8.60
N ASP A 81 -18.05 6.00 9.45
CA ASP A 81 -17.58 6.92 10.50
C ASP A 81 -16.68 6.24 11.55
N SER A 82 -16.81 4.91 11.68
CA SER A 82 -15.97 4.08 12.54
C SER A 82 -14.59 3.79 11.96
N PHE A 83 -14.42 3.88 10.63
CA PHE A 83 -13.18 3.52 9.95
C PHE A 83 -12.15 4.65 10.10
N ARG A 84 -11.08 4.40 10.84
CA ARG A 84 -10.04 5.39 11.14
C ARG A 84 -8.65 4.82 10.98
N ALA A 85 -8.10 4.23 12.05
CA ALA A 85 -6.78 3.60 12.08
C ALA A 85 -6.90 2.09 11.85
N ASP A 86 -7.86 1.71 11.02
CA ASP A 86 -8.21 0.33 10.73
C ASP A 86 -7.50 -0.12 9.45
N LEU A 87 -7.28 -1.43 9.35
CA LEU A 87 -6.79 -2.10 8.15
C LEU A 87 -7.84 -3.08 7.65
N PHE A 88 -7.80 -3.36 6.36
CA PHE A 88 -8.57 -4.46 5.79
C PHE A 88 -7.96 -5.80 6.22
N PRO A 89 -8.76 -6.88 6.27
CA PRO A 89 -8.24 -8.22 6.41
C PRO A 89 -7.19 -8.55 5.34
N LEU A 90 -6.20 -9.35 5.73
CA LEU A 90 -5.17 -9.82 4.80
C LEU A 90 -5.76 -10.78 3.76
N ALA A 91 -5.33 -10.64 2.50
CA ALA A 91 -5.74 -11.48 1.38
C ALA A 91 -4.52 -11.78 0.47
N LEU A 92 -3.60 -12.62 0.96
CA LEU A 92 -2.34 -12.94 0.28
C LEU A 92 -2.55 -13.69 -1.03
N GLU A 93 -3.64 -14.46 -1.13
CA GLU A 93 -4.03 -15.21 -2.31
C GLU A 93 -4.25 -14.35 -3.56
N ARG A 94 -4.35 -13.03 -3.41
CA ARG A 94 -4.49 -12.09 -4.53
C ARG A 94 -3.15 -11.60 -5.10
N ILE A 95 -2.04 -11.91 -4.43
CA ILE A 95 -0.68 -11.62 -4.90
C ILE A 95 -0.21 -12.87 -5.68
N GLU A 96 -0.53 -12.92 -6.98
CA GLU A 96 -0.07 -13.98 -7.90
C GLU A 96 1.23 -13.60 -8.62
#